data_AF-A0A067FUU2-F1
#
_entry.id   AF-A0A067FUU2-F1
#
_cell.length_a   1.000
_cell.length_b   1.000
_cell.length_c   1.000
_cell.angle_alpha   90.00
_cell.angle_beta   90.00
_cell.angle_gamma   90.00
#
_symmetry.space_group_name_H-M   'P 1'
#
loop_
_entity.id
_entity.type
_entity.pdbx_description
1 polymer ?
#
loop_
_entity_poly.entity_id
_entity_poly.type
_entity_poly.pdbx_seq_one_letter_code
_entity_poly.pdbx_strand_id
1 'polypeptide(L)'
;MLLKLFLLALLLERTSSWVASDESNDLAVVEQGDLNWVNFKQHALHLNHSLFQKAKNKFKPCKTIKVNKNPRLGNFVTVQKAINSLPVINLCRVVIFISAGTYREKVEIPTTMAYITMIGAGADNTVIEWDDTADRMGQSGRPLGTYASATFAVNSPYFIAKNITFKNKAPLPPSGALGKQAVAFRISADTAAFTGCKFI
;
A
#
# COMPACT_ATOMS: atom_id res chain seq x y z
N MET A 1 -21.90 8.90 -65.88
CA MET A 1 -23.12 8.31 -65.27
C MET A 1 -23.17 8.78 -63.82
N LEU A 2 -24.34 9.22 -63.39
CA LEU A 2 -24.59 10.10 -62.25
C LEU A 2 -24.37 9.47 -60.85
N LEU A 3 -23.86 10.33 -59.94
CA LEU A 3 -24.35 10.59 -58.56
C LEU A 3 -23.97 9.65 -57.39
N LYS A 4 -23.79 10.32 -56.23
CA LYS A 4 -23.72 9.89 -54.81
C LYS A 4 -22.27 9.89 -54.26
N LEU A 5 -21.91 10.56 -53.16
CA LEU A 5 -22.62 11.35 -52.16
C LEU A 5 -21.57 12.14 -51.34
N PHE A 6 -21.90 13.36 -50.93
CA PHE A 6 -21.14 14.21 -50.00
C PHE A 6 -20.85 13.51 -48.66
N LEU A 7 -19.65 13.65 -48.10
CA LEU A 7 -19.49 13.96 -46.67
C LEU A 7 -18.16 14.67 -46.37
N LEU A 8 -18.32 15.79 -45.67
CA LEU A 8 -17.36 16.77 -45.18
C LEU A 8 -16.92 16.37 -43.76
N ALA A 9 -15.63 16.43 -43.40
CA ALA A 9 -15.17 16.92 -42.08
C ALA A 9 -13.64 16.84 -41.94
N LEU A 10 -13.07 17.97 -41.49
CA LEU A 10 -11.67 18.21 -41.19
C LEU A 10 -11.14 17.24 -40.11
N LEU A 11 -9.95 16.70 -40.32
CA LEU A 11 -9.11 16.13 -39.26
C LEU A 11 -8.30 17.27 -38.62
N LEU A 12 -8.88 17.88 -37.58
CA LEU A 12 -8.16 18.69 -36.59
C LEU A 12 -7.77 17.80 -35.40
N GLU A 13 -6.56 18.07 -34.92
CA GLU A 13 -5.85 17.47 -33.81
C GLU A 13 -6.73 17.12 -32.59
N ARG A 14 -6.53 15.91 -32.04
CA ARG A 14 -6.76 15.66 -30.62
C ARG A 14 -5.50 15.07 -30.01
N THR A 15 -4.68 15.96 -29.46
CA THR A 15 -3.84 15.65 -28.32
C THR A 15 -4.78 15.30 -27.16
N SER A 16 -4.84 14.02 -26.77
CA SER A 16 -5.49 13.65 -25.51
C SER A 16 -4.58 14.09 -24.37
N SER A 17 -4.90 15.23 -23.77
CA SER A 17 -4.36 15.66 -22.50
C SER A 17 -4.71 14.62 -21.43
N TRP A 18 -3.68 13.96 -20.89
CA TRP A 18 -3.81 13.24 -19.63
C TRP A 18 -3.98 14.28 -18.53
N VAL A 19 -5.22 14.51 -18.10
CA VAL A 19 -5.49 15.19 -16.83
C VAL A 19 -5.11 14.20 -15.74
N ALA A 20 -4.00 14.48 -15.04
CA ALA A 20 -3.68 13.82 -13.79
C ALA A 20 -4.84 14.07 -12.82
N SER A 21 -5.60 13.03 -12.50
CA SER A 21 -6.58 13.08 -11.41
C SER A 21 -5.82 13.45 -10.13
N ASP A 22 -6.25 14.54 -9.52
CA ASP A 22 -5.64 15.18 -8.36
C ASP A 22 -5.63 14.20 -7.16
N GLU A 23 -4.48 13.58 -6.88
CA GLU A 23 -4.27 12.64 -5.76
C GLU A 23 -4.66 13.24 -4.40
N SER A 24 -4.78 14.58 -4.30
CA SER A 24 -5.27 15.25 -3.10
C SER A 24 -6.76 15.01 -2.83
N ASN A 25 -7.56 14.81 -3.88
CA ASN A 25 -9.00 14.60 -3.78
C ASN A 25 -9.32 13.18 -3.28
N ASP A 26 -8.62 12.15 -3.75
CA ASP A 26 -8.85 10.77 -3.31
C ASP A 26 -8.47 10.56 -1.82
N LEU A 27 -7.42 11.24 -1.35
CA LEU A 27 -7.06 11.25 0.07
C LEU A 27 -8.12 11.93 0.93
N ALA A 28 -8.70 13.03 0.44
CA ALA A 28 -9.79 13.72 1.13
C ALA A 28 -11.05 12.85 1.21
N VAL A 29 -11.37 12.09 0.16
CA VAL A 29 -12.54 11.20 0.12
C VAL A 29 -12.43 10.07 1.16
N VAL A 30 -11.27 9.42 1.30
CA VAL A 30 -11.08 8.36 2.30
C VAL A 30 -11.11 8.92 3.72
N GLU A 31 -10.47 10.07 3.96
CA GLU A 31 -10.50 10.74 5.26
C GLU A 31 -11.95 11.14 5.64
N GLN A 32 -12.76 11.54 4.67
CA GLN A 32 -14.16 11.86 4.89
C GLN A 32 -15.02 10.63 5.21
N GLY A 33 -14.74 9.48 4.58
CA GLY A 33 -15.37 8.20 4.93
C GLY A 33 -15.08 7.77 6.37
N ASP A 34 -13.81 7.86 6.78
CA ASP A 34 -13.38 7.56 8.15
C ASP A 34 -14.05 8.51 9.16
N LEU A 35 -14.07 9.82 8.88
CA LEU A 35 -14.72 10.80 9.73
C LEU A 35 -16.24 10.59 9.81
N ASN A 36 -16.89 10.18 8.72
CA ASN A 36 -18.32 9.86 8.72
C ASN A 36 -18.62 8.64 9.61
N TRP A 37 -17.78 7.61 9.57
CA TRP A 37 -17.92 6.44 10.46
C TRP A 37 -17.71 6.81 11.93
N VAL A 38 -16.69 7.62 12.24
CA VAL A 38 -16.45 8.12 13.60
C VAL A 38 -17.65 8.91 14.10
N ASN A 39 -18.15 9.85 13.29
CA ASN A 39 -19.31 10.67 13.64
C ASN A 39 -20.58 9.81 13.82
N PHE A 40 -20.80 8.80 12.98
CA PHE A 40 -21.91 7.86 13.13
C PHE A 40 -21.81 7.10 14.45
N LYS A 41 -20.63 6.58 14.80
CA LYS A 41 -20.40 5.87 16.07
C LYS A 41 -20.62 6.76 17.30
N GLN A 42 -20.18 8.03 17.23
CA GLN A 42 -20.36 9.01 18.29
C GLN A 42 -21.83 9.39 18.49
N HIS A 43 -22.51 9.74 17.40
CA HIS A 43 -23.83 10.38 17.45
C HIS A 43 -24.99 9.40 17.36
N ALA A 44 -24.91 8.37 16.51
CA ALA A 44 -26.01 7.44 16.28
C ALA A 44 -26.05 6.26 17.27
N LEU A 45 -24.90 5.88 17.83
CA LEU A 45 -24.82 4.76 18.79
C LEU A 45 -24.63 5.20 20.26
N HIS A 46 -24.57 6.52 20.53
CA HIS A 46 -24.31 7.11 21.85
C HIS A 46 -23.10 6.50 22.59
N LEU A 47 -22.13 5.98 21.83
CA LEU A 47 -20.88 5.47 22.36
C LEU A 47 -19.95 6.66 22.64
N ASN A 48 -20.13 7.29 23.80
CA ASN A 48 -19.35 8.44 24.29
C ASN A 48 -17.86 8.10 24.61
N HIS A 49 -17.37 6.92 24.24
CA HIS A 49 -15.99 6.49 24.46
C HIS A 49 -15.03 6.94 23.35
N SER A 50 -15.53 7.50 22.26
CA SER A 50 -14.69 8.03 21.19
C SER A 50 -14.35 9.50 21.48
N LEU A 51 -13.08 9.78 21.79
CA LEU A 51 -12.53 11.14 21.91
C LEU A 51 -11.99 11.65 20.58
N PHE A 52 -12.37 11.04 19.46
CA PHE A 52 -11.82 11.38 18.15
C PHE A 52 -12.32 12.76 17.69
N GLN A 53 -11.50 13.78 17.95
CA GLN A 53 -11.66 15.10 17.37
C GLN A 53 -10.87 15.18 16.06
N LYS A 54 -11.39 15.95 15.10
CA LYS A 54 -10.63 16.29 13.89
C LYS A 54 -9.29 16.89 14.30
N ALA A 55 -8.20 16.25 13.90
CA ALA A 55 -6.86 16.73 14.20
C ALA A 55 -6.68 18.13 13.58
N LYS A 56 -6.53 19.16 14.42
CA LYS A 56 -6.30 20.55 13.98
C LYS A 56 -4.89 20.77 13.42
N ASN A 57 -3.95 19.91 13.80
CA ASN A 57 -2.57 20.00 13.35
C ASN A 57 -2.42 19.35 11.97
N LYS A 58 -2.16 20.17 10.95
CA LYS A 58 -1.71 19.67 9.64
C LYS A 58 -0.34 19.01 9.81
N PHE A 59 -0.33 17.68 9.79
CA PHE A 59 0.89 16.90 9.87
C PHE A 59 1.72 17.09 8.58
N LYS A 60 3.00 17.50 8.71
CA LYS A 60 3.94 17.57 7.58
C LYS A 60 4.97 16.43 7.71
N PRO A 61 5.07 15.52 6.72
CA PRO A 61 6.10 14.49 6.75
C PRO A 61 7.49 15.10 6.57
N CYS A 62 8.50 14.47 7.18
CA CYS A 62 9.90 14.87 6.99
C CYS A 62 10.41 14.56 5.60
N LYS A 63 9.92 13.47 5.02
CA LYS A 63 10.31 13.02 3.68
C LYS A 63 9.13 12.35 3.02
N THR A 64 8.99 12.63 1.73
CA THR A 64 8.03 11.97 0.84
C THR A 64 8.82 11.21 -0.22
N ILE A 65 8.48 9.94 -0.45
CA ILE A 65 9.09 9.09 -1.48
C ILE A 65 7.99 8.57 -2.39
N LYS A 66 8.23 8.56 -3.71
CA LYS A 66 7.35 7.95 -4.70
C LYS A 66 7.96 6.67 -5.24
N VAL A 67 7.21 5.57 -5.16
CA VAL A 67 7.53 4.28 -5.76
C VAL A 67 6.66 4.11 -7.01
N ASN A 68 7.28 3.85 -8.15
CA ASN A 68 6.60 3.64 -9.43
C ASN A 68 7.38 2.64 -10.28
N LYS A 69 6.70 1.69 -10.92
CA LYS A 69 7.34 0.72 -11.82
C LYS A 69 8.08 1.37 -13.00
N ASN A 70 7.61 2.53 -13.46
CA ASN A 70 8.32 3.35 -14.42
C ASN A 70 9.37 4.20 -13.69
N PRO A 71 10.68 3.99 -13.93
CA PRO A 71 11.75 4.71 -13.23
C PRO A 71 11.75 6.22 -13.49
N ARG A 72 11.04 6.70 -14.52
CA ARG A 72 10.92 8.13 -14.82
C ARG A 72 9.81 8.83 -14.01
N LEU A 73 8.93 8.07 -13.35
CA LEU A 73 7.75 8.58 -12.65
C LEU A 73 7.82 8.42 -11.12
N GLY A 74 8.91 7.87 -10.59
CA GLY A 74 9.12 7.65 -9.16
C GLY A 74 10.59 7.73 -8.78
N ASN A 75 10.86 7.89 -7.48
CA ASN A 75 12.22 7.84 -6.94
C ASN A 75 12.78 6.42 -6.93
N PHE A 76 11.91 5.41 -6.78
CA PHE A 76 12.28 4.00 -6.76
C PHE A 76 11.29 3.15 -7.55
N VAL A 77 11.80 2.04 -8.10
CA VAL A 77 10.99 1.03 -8.82
C VAL A 77 10.45 -0.08 -7.93
N THR A 78 11.00 -0.25 -6.74
CA THR A 78 10.65 -1.30 -5.75
C THR A 78 10.48 -0.69 -4.38
N VAL A 79 9.59 -1.26 -3.57
CA VAL A 79 9.29 -0.83 -2.20
C VAL A 79 10.48 -1.05 -1.27
N GLN A 80 11.18 -2.19 -1.36
CA GLN A 80 12.33 -2.46 -0.49
C GLN A 80 13.48 -1.47 -0.72
N LYS A 81 13.75 -1.05 -1.97
CA LYS A 81 14.76 -0.02 -2.25
C LYS A 81 14.39 1.35 -1.65
N ALA A 82 13.10 1.70 -1.66
CA ALA A 82 12.64 2.94 -1.03
C ALA A 82 12.88 2.91 0.49
N ILE A 83 12.58 1.79 1.14
CA ILE A 83 12.86 1.57 2.56
C ILE A 83 14.36 1.65 2.83
N ASN A 84 15.18 0.93 2.05
CA ASN A 84 16.64 0.89 2.21
C ASN A 84 17.31 2.25 1.98
N SER A 85 16.63 3.22 1.37
CA SER A 85 17.14 4.59 1.17
C SER A 85 17.02 5.49 2.40
N LEU A 86 16.33 5.02 3.44
CA LEU A 86 16.12 5.76 4.68
C LEU A 86 17.26 5.54 5.66
N PRO A 87 17.54 6.52 6.54
CA PRO A 87 18.51 6.32 7.61
C PRO A 87 18.08 5.16 8.51
N VAL A 88 19.07 4.41 9.03
CA VAL A 88 18.84 3.25 9.91
C VAL A 88 17.99 3.63 11.12
N ILE A 89 18.23 4.82 11.68
CA ILE A 89 17.44 5.42 12.76
C ILE A 89 16.56 6.51 12.15
N ASN A 90 15.24 6.30 12.18
CA ASN A 90 14.27 7.26 11.67
C ASN A 90 13.45 7.86 12.82
N LEU A 91 13.60 9.18 13.03
CA LEU A 91 12.99 9.90 14.16
C LEU A 91 11.71 10.65 13.80
N CYS A 92 11.31 10.67 12.52
CA CYS A 92 10.12 11.38 12.09
C CYS A 92 9.45 10.75 10.87
N ARG A 93 8.19 11.11 10.62
CA ARG A 93 7.36 10.41 9.64
C ARG A 93 7.92 10.53 8.22
N VAL A 94 8.07 9.39 7.57
CA VAL A 94 8.31 9.29 6.13
C VAL A 94 7.06 8.75 5.47
N VAL A 95 6.60 9.42 4.42
CA VAL A 95 5.46 8.96 3.61
C VAL A 95 5.96 8.39 2.30
N ILE A 96 5.61 7.14 2.03
CA ILE A 96 5.97 6.43 0.80
C ILE A 96 4.68 6.21 -0.01
N PHE A 97 4.55 6.93 -1.12
CA PHE A 97 3.48 6.73 -2.09
C PHE A 97 3.85 5.60 -3.04
N ILE A 98 2.99 4.62 -3.17
CA ILE A 98 3.18 3.46 -4.04
C ILE A 98 2.14 3.55 -5.16
N SER A 99 2.62 3.76 -6.38
CA SER A 99 1.76 3.90 -7.56
C SER A 99 1.00 2.60 -7.83
N ALA A 100 -0.03 2.66 -8.68
CA ALA A 100 -0.75 1.48 -9.13
C ALA A 100 0.19 0.45 -9.78
N GLY A 101 0.00 -0.83 -9.44
CA GLY A 101 0.73 -1.96 -9.97
C GLY A 101 0.92 -3.10 -8.95
N THR A 102 1.30 -4.26 -9.48
CA THR A 102 1.68 -5.44 -8.69
C THR A 102 3.20 -5.49 -8.46
N TYR A 103 3.64 -5.32 -7.23
CA TYR A 103 5.03 -5.36 -6.80
C TYR A 103 5.34 -6.73 -6.25
N ARG A 104 6.03 -7.56 -7.04
CA ARG A 104 6.43 -8.92 -6.62
C ARG A 104 7.78 -8.87 -5.93
N GLU A 105 7.76 -8.63 -4.62
CA GLU A 105 8.94 -8.51 -3.78
C GLU A 105 8.61 -8.87 -2.33
N LYS A 106 9.61 -9.37 -1.58
CA LYS A 106 9.52 -9.43 -0.12
C LYS A 106 9.94 -8.09 0.45
N VAL A 107 9.17 -7.61 1.42
CA VAL A 107 9.45 -6.34 2.09
C VAL A 107 9.64 -6.54 3.57
N GLU A 108 10.70 -5.98 4.13
CA GLU A 108 10.97 -5.94 5.57
C GLU A 108 11.33 -4.53 6.02
N ILE A 109 10.62 -4.04 7.04
CA ILE A 109 10.94 -2.80 7.76
C ILE A 109 11.58 -3.17 9.10
N PRO A 110 12.88 -2.84 9.31
CA PRO A 110 13.60 -3.21 10.52
C PRO A 110 13.13 -2.39 11.73
N THR A 111 13.37 -2.91 12.93
CA THR A 111 12.89 -2.33 14.20
C THR A 111 13.28 -0.87 14.41
N THR A 112 14.47 -0.47 13.93
CA THR A 112 15.02 0.87 14.10
C THR A 112 14.39 1.95 13.21
N MET A 113 13.57 1.57 12.23
CA MET A 113 13.05 2.46 11.20
C MET A 113 11.59 2.85 11.45
N ALA A 114 11.34 3.58 12.55
CA ALA A 114 10.00 3.94 13.01
C ALA A 114 9.29 4.95 12.10
N TYR A 115 7.99 5.18 12.34
CA TYR A 115 7.21 6.24 11.69
C TYR A 115 7.12 6.16 10.16
N ILE A 116 7.03 4.96 9.60
CA ILE A 116 6.82 4.78 8.17
C ILE A 116 5.33 4.78 7.85
N THR A 117 4.90 5.61 6.91
CA THR A 117 3.56 5.59 6.33
C THR A 117 3.64 5.18 4.87
N MET A 118 2.89 4.17 4.47
CA MET A 118 2.76 3.73 3.09
C MET A 118 1.34 3.98 2.58
N ILE A 119 1.23 4.54 1.38
CA ILE A 119 -0.04 4.89 0.76
C ILE A 119 -0.05 4.36 -0.67
N GLY A 120 -0.96 3.45 -0.98
CA GLY A 120 -1.19 2.95 -2.33
C GLY A 120 -2.20 3.79 -3.10
N ALA A 121 -2.27 3.57 -4.42
CA ALA A 121 -3.24 4.20 -5.32
C ALA A 121 -4.65 3.57 -5.25
N GLY A 122 -4.96 2.86 -4.17
CA GLY A 122 -6.17 2.04 -4.01
C GLY A 122 -5.79 0.56 -3.77
N ALA A 123 -6.48 -0.12 -2.84
CA ALA A 123 -6.15 -1.50 -2.52
C ALA A 123 -6.35 -2.46 -3.72
N ASP A 124 -7.28 -2.15 -4.61
CA ASP A 124 -7.46 -2.92 -5.86
C ASP A 124 -6.41 -2.61 -6.93
N ASN A 125 -5.70 -1.49 -6.80
CA ASN A 125 -4.75 -1.00 -7.79
C ASN A 125 -3.29 -1.22 -7.38
N THR A 126 -2.99 -1.27 -6.08
CA THR A 126 -1.63 -1.41 -5.54
C THR A 126 -1.53 -2.71 -4.73
N VAL A 127 -0.79 -3.68 -5.25
CA VAL A 127 -0.61 -5.01 -4.66
C VAL A 127 0.87 -5.26 -4.41
N ILE A 128 1.24 -5.68 -3.20
CA ILE A 128 2.57 -6.23 -2.90
C ILE A 128 2.38 -7.73 -2.68
N GLU A 129 3.07 -8.55 -3.47
CA GLU A 129 2.90 -10.00 -3.43
C GLU A 129 4.20 -10.81 -3.40
N TRP A 130 4.14 -11.95 -2.72
CA TRP A 130 5.16 -13.00 -2.74
C TRP A 130 4.50 -14.38 -2.63
N ASP A 131 5.27 -15.47 -2.49
CA ASP A 131 4.75 -16.85 -2.51
C ASP A 131 5.49 -17.81 -1.56
N ASP A 132 6.09 -17.31 -0.49
CA ASP A 132 6.78 -18.16 0.49
C ASP A 132 5.77 -18.92 1.35
N THR A 133 6.02 -20.23 1.50
CA THR A 133 5.45 -21.09 2.53
C THR A 133 6.46 -21.32 3.65
N ALA A 134 6.00 -21.73 4.82
CA ALA A 134 6.85 -22.03 5.97
C ALA A 134 7.85 -23.18 5.69
N ASP A 135 7.52 -24.13 4.83
CA ASP A 135 8.39 -25.23 4.41
C ASP A 135 9.34 -24.87 3.27
N ARG A 136 9.24 -23.67 2.67
CA ARG A 136 10.19 -23.23 1.65
C ARG A 136 11.59 -23.21 2.26
N MET A 137 12.56 -23.76 1.53
CA MET A 137 13.96 -23.77 1.97
C MET A 137 14.53 -22.35 1.87
N GLY A 138 15.00 -21.83 3.01
CA GLY A 138 15.76 -20.59 3.08
C GLY A 138 17.21 -20.77 2.68
N GLN A 139 17.95 -19.66 2.64
CA GLN A 139 19.38 -19.65 2.27
C GLN A 139 20.27 -20.46 3.23
N SER A 140 19.83 -20.66 4.48
CA SER A 140 20.54 -21.47 5.48
C SER A 140 20.38 -22.98 5.27
N GLY A 141 19.66 -23.42 4.23
CA GLY A 141 19.33 -24.84 4.03
C GLY A 141 18.35 -25.37 5.08
N ARG A 142 17.60 -24.49 5.75
CA ARG A 142 16.51 -24.84 6.67
C ARG A 142 15.18 -24.26 6.17
N PRO A 143 14.03 -24.87 6.52
CA PRO A 143 12.73 -24.27 6.26
C PRO A 143 12.63 -22.85 6.84
N LEU A 144 12.00 -21.92 6.10
CA LEU A 144 11.79 -20.55 6.53
C LEU A 144 11.00 -20.45 7.86
N GLY A 145 10.06 -21.37 8.06
CA GLY A 145 9.06 -21.28 9.11
C GLY A 145 8.01 -20.19 8.83
N THR A 146 6.94 -20.20 9.63
CA THR A 146 5.82 -19.26 9.46
C THR A 146 6.28 -17.80 9.52
N TYR A 147 7.21 -17.48 10.44
CA TYR A 147 7.69 -16.11 10.65
C TYR A 147 8.34 -15.52 9.40
N ALA A 148 9.24 -16.26 8.75
CA ALA A 148 9.96 -15.79 7.58
C ALA A 148 9.19 -15.99 6.27
N SER A 149 8.02 -16.67 6.29
CA SER A 149 7.13 -16.78 5.13
C SER A 149 6.40 -15.47 4.77
N ALA A 150 6.48 -14.45 5.63
CA ALA A 150 5.80 -13.18 5.41
C ALA A 150 6.21 -12.50 4.10
N THR A 151 5.22 -12.13 3.28
CA THR A 151 5.43 -11.27 2.10
C THR A 151 5.86 -9.87 2.52
N PHE A 152 5.17 -9.31 3.52
CA PHE A 152 5.46 -7.99 4.06
C PHE A 152 5.62 -8.07 5.59
N ALA A 153 6.79 -7.72 6.08
CA ALA A 153 7.16 -7.78 7.49
C ALA A 153 7.46 -6.39 8.06
N VAL A 154 6.77 -6.03 9.13
CA VAL A 154 6.99 -4.78 9.85
C VAL A 154 7.43 -5.08 11.26
N ASN A 155 8.67 -4.71 11.59
CA ASN A 155 9.20 -4.83 12.95
C ASN A 155 9.27 -3.47 13.66
N SER A 156 8.77 -2.38 13.05
CA SER A 156 8.99 -1.02 13.52
C SER A 156 7.73 -0.30 14.02
N PRO A 157 7.79 0.50 15.10
CA PRO A 157 6.61 1.13 15.68
C PRO A 157 6.11 2.30 14.85
N TYR A 158 4.84 2.66 15.09
CA TYR A 158 4.13 3.77 14.43
C TYR A 158 4.01 3.60 12.92
N PHE A 159 3.93 2.36 12.44
CA PHE A 159 3.72 2.03 11.04
C PHE A 159 2.27 2.32 10.62
N ILE A 160 2.09 2.92 9.45
CA ILE A 160 0.76 3.16 8.87
C ILE A 160 0.74 2.63 7.44
N ALA A 161 -0.28 1.87 7.08
CA ALA A 161 -0.56 1.52 5.70
C ALA A 161 -1.96 1.96 5.29
N LYS A 162 -2.08 2.53 4.09
CA LYS A 162 -3.34 2.95 3.51
C LYS A 162 -3.48 2.44 2.07
N ASN A 163 -4.66 1.93 1.73
CA ASN A 163 -5.05 1.62 0.35
C ASN A 163 -4.07 0.69 -0.40
N ILE A 164 -3.58 -0.36 0.27
CA ILE A 164 -2.64 -1.35 -0.27
C ILE A 164 -3.17 -2.75 -0.04
N THR A 165 -2.99 -3.64 -1.01
CA THR A 165 -3.15 -5.09 -0.82
C THR A 165 -1.79 -5.73 -0.50
N PHE A 166 -1.73 -6.46 0.60
CA PHE A 166 -0.62 -7.36 0.93
C PHE A 166 -1.07 -8.79 0.67
N LYS A 167 -0.33 -9.52 -0.16
CA LYS A 167 -0.77 -10.83 -0.65
C LYS A 167 0.32 -11.89 -0.57
N ASN A 168 0.02 -13.04 0.02
CA ASN A 168 0.79 -14.25 -0.22
C ASN A 168 0.06 -15.12 -1.24
N LYS A 169 0.72 -15.39 -2.37
CA LYS A 169 0.20 -16.14 -3.51
C LYS A 169 0.64 -17.61 -3.49
N ALA A 170 1.04 -18.13 -2.33
CA ALA A 170 1.29 -19.55 -2.18
C ALA A 170 0.06 -20.38 -2.63
N PRO A 171 0.27 -21.53 -3.29
CA PRO A 171 -0.83 -22.38 -3.74
C PRO A 171 -1.60 -22.95 -2.54
N LEU A 172 -2.89 -23.21 -2.75
CA LEU A 172 -3.72 -23.86 -1.73
C LEU A 172 -3.11 -25.22 -1.35
N PRO A 173 -2.89 -25.49 -0.06
CA PRO A 173 -2.30 -26.74 0.36
C PRO A 173 -3.31 -27.90 0.28
N PRO A 174 -2.85 -29.13 -0.02
CA PRO A 174 -3.70 -30.31 0.15
C PRO A 174 -4.01 -30.52 1.64
N SER A 175 -5.14 -31.20 1.91
CA SER A 175 -5.55 -31.51 3.28
C SER A 175 -4.46 -32.29 4.02
N GLY A 176 -4.11 -31.82 5.23
CA GLY A 176 -3.08 -32.44 6.07
C GLY A 176 -1.63 -32.07 5.71
N ALA A 177 -1.40 -31.19 4.73
CA ALA A 177 -0.04 -30.73 4.41
C ALA A 177 0.59 -29.95 5.57
N LEU A 178 1.83 -30.31 5.92
CA LEU A 178 2.61 -29.63 6.95
C LEU A 178 3.44 -28.50 6.34
N GLY A 179 3.65 -27.43 7.13
CA GLY A 179 4.54 -26.33 6.74
C GLY A 179 4.01 -25.44 5.60
N LYS A 180 2.71 -25.51 5.29
CA LYS A 180 2.10 -24.72 4.22
C LYS A 180 1.55 -23.36 4.68
N GLN A 181 1.87 -22.94 5.90
CA GLN A 181 1.55 -21.58 6.35
C GLN A 181 2.22 -20.58 5.42
N ALA A 182 1.47 -19.58 4.96
CA ALA A 182 1.92 -18.62 3.97
C ALA A 182 1.43 -17.22 4.39
N VAL A 183 2.32 -16.45 5.04
CA VAL A 183 1.92 -15.18 5.66
C VAL A 183 1.92 -14.06 4.63
N ALA A 184 0.80 -13.36 4.48
CA ALA A 184 0.70 -12.16 3.64
C ALA A 184 1.35 -10.94 4.30
N PHE A 185 1.07 -10.74 5.59
CA PHE A 185 1.55 -9.59 6.34
C PHE A 185 1.87 -9.98 7.79
N ARG A 186 2.97 -9.45 8.32
CA ARG A 186 3.38 -9.62 9.72
C ARG A 186 3.70 -8.26 10.33
N ILE A 187 3.12 -7.96 11.49
CA ILE A 187 3.48 -6.81 12.34
C ILE A 187 4.01 -7.33 13.68
N SER A 188 5.13 -6.77 14.14
CA SER A 188 5.78 -7.15 15.40
C SER A 188 6.20 -5.92 16.22
N ALA A 189 5.50 -4.81 16.03
CA ALA A 189 5.72 -3.57 16.75
C ALA A 189 4.40 -2.86 17.10
N ASP A 190 4.49 -1.91 18.02
CA ASP A 190 3.34 -1.23 18.58
C ASP A 190 2.84 -0.08 17.68
N THR A 191 1.58 0.33 17.92
CA THR A 191 0.94 1.52 17.32
C THR A 191 0.82 1.50 15.80
N ALA A 192 0.66 0.31 15.22
CA ALA A 192 0.40 0.17 13.79
C ALA A 192 -1.07 0.52 13.44
N ALA A 193 -1.29 1.15 12.28
CA ALA A 193 -2.62 1.46 11.77
C ALA A 193 -2.78 1.06 10.29
N PHE A 194 -3.96 0.57 9.94
CA PHE A 194 -4.28 0.09 8.60
C PHE A 194 -5.65 0.63 8.18
N THR A 195 -5.72 1.29 7.02
CA THR A 195 -6.96 1.87 6.50
C THR A 195 -7.15 1.48 5.03
N GLY A 196 -8.28 0.87 4.70
CA GLY A 196 -8.57 0.49 3.31
C GLY A 196 -7.58 -0.54 2.73
N CYS A 197 -6.93 -1.34 3.57
CA CYS A 197 -5.98 -2.38 3.13
C CYS A 197 -6.68 -3.74 2.96
N LYS A 198 -6.10 -4.61 2.13
CA LYS A 198 -6.50 -6.02 2.01
C LYS A 198 -5.32 -6.92 2.39
N PHE A 199 -5.61 -8.00 3.11
CA PHE A 199 -4.63 -9.02 3.49
C PHE A 199 -5.12 -10.36 2.93
N ILE A 200 -4.41 -10.88 1.94
CA ILE A 200 -4.84 -12.02 1.10
C ILE A 200 -3.83 -13.15 1.19
#